data_AF-A0ABD2WA33-F1
#
_entry.id   AF-A0ABD2WA33-F1
#
_cell.length_a   1.000
_cell.length_b   1.000
_cell.length_c   1.000
_cell.angle_alpha   90.00
_cell.angle_beta   90.00
_cell.angle_gamma   90.00
#
_symmetry.space_group_name_H-M   'P 1'
#
loop_
_entity.id
_entity.type
_entity.pdbx_description
1 polymer ?
#
loop_
_entity_poly.entity_id
_entity_poly.type
_entity_poly.pdbx_seq_one_letter_code
_entity_poly.pdbx_strand_id
1 'polypeptide(L)'
;MQRGLSNIYLIKCCKCSIVKKVYTNQVFDYQRGLFTINAKAAAGSLDAGIGESQLNSLLTSMNIETVSSALLKRYERKIGKCIEEVAIESCSQSLEEEKTLAQSANYIVLDTHRSLLGHGVLMGHYSKKIFSYATRSKNCRKCRLGHDKSDHDCRMNYDGSAKSMEADMAVKLYIKNPLFAQHDVFGARIIMDNDWSTIATLP
;
A
#
# COMPACT_ATOMS: atom_id res chain seq x y z
N MET A 1 3.16 9.23 -30.22
CA MET A 1 4.09 9.32 -29.08
C MET A 1 3.52 8.51 -27.94
N GLN A 2 4.28 7.51 -27.47
CA GLN A 2 3.87 6.60 -26.40
C GLN A 2 4.16 7.20 -25.02
N ARG A 3 3.26 6.97 -24.07
CA ARG A 3 3.33 7.40 -22.66
C ARG A 3 2.85 6.26 -21.76
N GLY A 4 3.66 5.20 -21.65
CA GLY A 4 3.27 3.96 -20.99
C GLY A 4 2.25 3.19 -21.84
N LEU A 5 1.11 2.84 -21.25
CA LEU A 5 0.00 2.18 -21.94
C LEU A 5 -0.91 3.13 -22.75
N SER A 6 -0.57 4.42 -22.83
CA SER A 6 -1.34 5.38 -23.61
C SER A 6 -0.54 5.92 -24.79
N ASN A 7 -1.24 6.17 -25.88
CA ASN A 7 -0.69 6.73 -27.10
C ASN A 7 -1.31 8.10 -27.44
N ILE A 8 -0.46 8.98 -27.95
CA ILE A 8 -0.85 10.28 -28.52
C ILE A 8 -0.60 10.22 -30.02
N TYR A 9 -1.68 10.25 -30.80
CA TYR A 9 -1.64 10.33 -32.25
C TYR A 9 -1.64 11.79 -32.71
N LEU A 10 -0.81 12.08 -33.71
CA LEU A 10 -0.78 13.37 -34.40
C LEU A 10 -1.41 13.16 -35.76
N ILE A 11 -2.67 13.59 -35.92
CA ILE A 11 -3.41 13.42 -37.16
C ILE A 11 -3.34 14.73 -37.93
N LYS A 12 -2.68 14.71 -39.08
CA LYS A 12 -2.65 15.84 -40.01
C LYS A 12 -3.87 15.77 -40.92
N CYS A 13 -4.64 16.85 -40.99
CA CYS A 13 -5.74 16.97 -41.94
C CYS A 13 -5.18 17.05 -43.37
N CYS A 14 -5.70 16.20 -44.26
CA CYS A 14 -5.30 16.18 -45.67
C CYS A 14 -5.72 17.44 -46.45
N LYS A 15 -6.73 18.18 -45.97
CA LYS A 15 -7.25 19.38 -46.64
C LYS A 15 -6.62 20.68 -46.15
N CYS A 16 -6.60 20.92 -44.84
CA CYS A 16 -6.13 22.18 -44.26
C CYS A 16 -4.73 22.10 -43.62
N SER A 17 -4.07 20.93 -43.66
CA SER A 17 -2.76 20.68 -43.04
C SER A 17 -2.66 20.91 -41.52
N ILE A 18 -3.78 21.21 -40.84
CA ILE A 18 -3.84 21.33 -39.37
C ILE A 18 -3.54 19.97 -38.73
N VAL A 19 -2.65 19.96 -37.74
CA VAL A 19 -2.30 18.76 -36.97
C VAL A 19 -3.09 18.76 -35.66
N LYS A 20 -3.89 17.71 -35.45
CA LYS A 20 -4.66 17.52 -34.21
C LYS A 20 -4.05 16.40 -33.37
N LYS A 21 -3.94 16.64 -32.06
CA LYS A 21 -3.56 15.62 -31.07
C LYS A 21 -4.80 14.80 -30.70
N VAL A 22 -4.71 13.49 -30.83
CA VAL A 22 -5.74 12.54 -30.40
C VAL A 22 -5.13 11.62 -29.35
N TYR A 23 -5.74 11.57 -28.18
CA TYR A 23 -5.28 10.78 -27.05
C TYR A 23 -6.08 9.47 -26.99
N THR A 24 -5.42 8.33 -26.78
CA THR A 24 -6.13 7.04 -26.64
C THR A 24 -6.89 6.91 -25.33
N ASN A 25 -6.49 7.67 -24.31
CA ASN A 25 -7.04 7.58 -22.96
C ASN A 25 -7.22 8.95 -22.35
N GLN A 26 -8.11 9.01 -21.36
CA GLN A 26 -8.33 10.21 -20.58
C GLN A 26 -7.05 10.61 -19.83
N VAL A 27 -6.79 11.91 -19.86
CA VAL A 27 -5.70 12.55 -19.12
C VAL A 27 -6.31 13.19 -17.88
N PHE A 28 -5.78 12.85 -16.69
CA PHE A 28 -6.23 13.49 -15.45
C PHE A 28 -5.24 14.56 -14.95
N ASP A 29 -4.03 14.61 -15.51
CA ASP A 29 -3.06 15.68 -15.27
C ASP A 29 -2.35 16.01 -16.60
N TYR A 30 -2.83 17.05 -17.27
CA TYR A 30 -2.31 17.49 -18.57
C TYR A 30 -0.88 18.05 -18.48
N GLN A 31 -0.52 18.70 -17.37
CA GLN A 31 0.81 19.28 -17.19
C GLN A 31 1.87 18.19 -17.03
N ARG A 32 1.54 17.11 -16.32
CA ARG A 32 2.47 16.01 -16.07
C ARG A 32 2.32 14.85 -17.05
N GLY A 33 1.36 14.95 -17.98
CA GLY A 33 1.06 13.92 -18.98
C GLY A 33 0.65 12.60 -18.35
N LEU A 34 -0.19 12.63 -17.31
CA LEU A 34 -0.63 11.44 -16.61
C LEU A 34 -1.96 10.93 -17.15
N PHE A 35 -1.91 9.71 -17.66
CA PHE A 35 -3.04 8.99 -18.23
C PHE A 35 -3.70 8.07 -17.21
N THR A 36 -5.03 7.97 -17.28
CA THR A 36 -5.82 7.12 -16.39
C THR A 36 -5.49 5.64 -16.56
N ILE A 37 -5.15 5.18 -17.76
CA ILE A 37 -4.81 3.77 -18.02
C ILE A 37 -3.58 3.30 -17.25
N ASN A 38 -2.55 4.14 -17.15
CA ASN A 38 -1.34 3.82 -16.37
C ASN A 38 -1.64 3.78 -14.87
N ALA A 39 -2.55 4.64 -14.40
CA ALA A 39 -3.01 4.59 -13.02
C ALA A 39 -3.78 3.28 -12.75
N LYS A 40 -4.69 2.89 -13.65
CA LYS A 40 -5.41 1.61 -13.54
C LYS A 40 -4.48 0.41 -13.55
N ALA A 41 -3.47 0.41 -14.43
CA ALA A 41 -2.48 -0.66 -14.49
C ALA A 41 -1.67 -0.76 -13.18
N ALA A 42 -1.24 0.37 -12.61
CA ALA A 42 -0.55 0.38 -11.33
C ALA A 42 -1.47 -0.08 -10.18
N ALA A 43 -2.73 0.36 -10.14
CA ALA A 43 -3.71 -0.09 -9.15
C ALA A 43 -3.94 -1.60 -9.23
N GLY A 44 -4.18 -2.13 -10.44
CA GLY A 44 -4.34 -3.57 -10.67
C GLY A 44 -3.07 -4.36 -10.38
N SER A 45 -1.88 -3.77 -10.61
CA SER A 45 -0.62 -4.43 -10.27
C SER A 45 -0.44 -4.56 -8.76
N LEU A 46 -0.79 -3.51 -8.00
CA LEU A 46 -0.76 -3.53 -6.53
C LEU A 46 -1.78 -4.53 -5.96
N ASP A 47 -3.01 -4.53 -6.49
CA ASP A 47 -4.08 -5.44 -6.09
C ASP A 47 -3.72 -6.91 -6.36
N ALA A 48 -3.18 -7.21 -7.54
CA ALA A 48 -2.75 -8.55 -7.91
C ALA A 48 -1.40 -8.97 -7.29
N GLY A 49 -0.73 -8.07 -6.56
CA GLY A 49 0.59 -8.33 -5.96
C GLY A 49 1.70 -8.59 -6.99
N ILE A 50 1.57 -8.03 -8.21
CA ILE A 50 2.54 -8.23 -9.28
C ILE A 50 3.49 -7.04 -9.44
N GLY A 51 4.75 -7.34 -9.74
CA GLY A 51 5.76 -6.34 -10.07
C GLY A 51 5.80 -6.00 -11.56
N GLU A 52 6.57 -4.95 -11.90
CA GLU A 52 6.77 -4.50 -13.28
C GLU A 52 7.17 -5.63 -14.25
N SER A 53 8.06 -6.54 -13.84
CA SER A 53 8.50 -7.64 -14.69
C SER A 53 7.34 -8.58 -15.05
N GLN A 54 6.50 -8.93 -14.07
CA GLN A 54 5.32 -9.78 -14.29
C GLN A 54 4.26 -9.07 -15.13
N LEU A 55 4.02 -7.78 -14.87
CA LEU A 55 3.13 -6.96 -15.68
C LEU A 55 3.61 -6.90 -17.14
N ASN A 56 4.90 -6.64 -17.37
CA ASN A 56 5.46 -6.55 -18.70
C ASN A 56 5.49 -7.90 -19.43
N SER A 57 5.68 -9.02 -18.72
CA SER A 57 5.50 -10.35 -19.30
C SER A 57 4.06 -10.55 -19.81
N LEU A 58 3.07 -10.15 -19.01
CA LEU A 58 1.65 -10.22 -19.39
C LEU A 58 1.31 -9.29 -20.56
N LEU A 59 1.81 -8.06 -20.57
CA LEU A 59 1.58 -7.12 -21.67
C LEU A 59 2.20 -7.63 -22.98
N THR A 60 3.43 -8.15 -22.90
CA THR A 60 4.15 -8.68 -24.06
C THR A 60 3.43 -9.90 -24.65
N SER A 61 2.86 -10.79 -23.83
CA SER A 61 2.10 -11.95 -24.34
C SER A 61 0.82 -11.55 -25.08
N MET A 62 0.25 -10.39 -24.77
CA MET A 62 -0.91 -9.82 -25.46
C MET A 62 -0.53 -8.91 -26.65
N ASN A 63 0.77 -8.82 -27.00
CA ASN A 63 1.28 -7.88 -28.00
C ASN A 63 0.94 -6.41 -27.67
N ILE A 64 0.93 -6.06 -26.38
CA ILE A 64 0.76 -4.70 -25.88
C ILE A 64 2.12 -4.17 -25.46
N GLU A 65 2.39 -2.89 -25.78
CA GLU A 65 3.66 -2.25 -25.43
C GLU A 65 3.88 -2.22 -23.91
N THR A 66 5.15 -2.39 -23.49
CA THR A 66 5.54 -2.47 -22.08
C THR A 66 5.58 -1.11 -21.40
N VAL A 67 5.57 -1.13 -20.06
CA VAL A 67 5.65 0.05 -19.21
C VAL A 67 7.01 0.11 -18.53
N SER A 68 7.65 1.28 -18.55
CA SER A 68 8.91 1.46 -17.82
C SER A 68 8.71 1.39 -16.29
N SER A 69 9.67 0.78 -15.59
CA SER A 69 9.70 0.70 -14.12
C SER A 69 9.58 2.06 -13.43
N ALA A 70 10.20 3.10 -14.01
CA ALA A 70 10.14 4.45 -13.47
C ALA A 70 8.73 5.04 -13.55
N LEU A 71 8.03 4.82 -14.67
CA LEU A 71 6.66 5.28 -14.84
C LEU A 71 5.70 4.53 -13.92
N LEU A 72 5.78 3.19 -13.88
CA LEU A 72 4.92 2.37 -13.03
C LEU A 72 5.08 2.76 -11.55
N LYS A 73 6.31 2.85 -11.04
CA LYS A 73 6.59 3.29 -9.66
C LYS A 73 6.07 4.68 -9.33
N ARG A 74 6.04 5.59 -10.31
CA ARG A 74 5.47 6.93 -10.11
C ARG A 74 3.96 6.86 -9.86
N TYR A 75 3.26 5.95 -10.55
CA TYR A 75 1.83 5.72 -10.33
C TYR A 75 1.57 4.91 -9.05
N GLU A 76 2.35 3.85 -8.78
CA GLU A 76 2.26 3.07 -7.55
C GLU A 76 2.38 3.95 -6.30
N ARG A 77 3.33 4.89 -6.25
CA ARG A 77 3.48 5.81 -5.10
C ARG A 77 2.32 6.79 -4.94
N LYS A 78 1.64 7.14 -6.03
CA LYS A 78 0.46 8.02 -5.98
C LYS A 78 -0.76 7.24 -5.49
N ILE A 79 -1.00 6.09 -6.10
CA ILE A 79 -2.14 5.22 -5.80
C ILE A 79 -2.01 4.60 -4.42
N GLY A 80 -0.80 4.21 -4.03
CA GLY A 80 -0.51 3.65 -2.71
C GLY A 80 -0.95 4.59 -1.57
N LYS A 81 -0.81 5.91 -1.73
CA LYS A 81 -1.32 6.88 -0.74
C LYS A 81 -2.85 6.83 -0.64
N CYS A 82 -3.55 6.80 -1.76
CA CYS A 82 -5.00 6.67 -1.78
C CYS A 82 -5.47 5.33 -1.19
N ILE A 83 -4.73 4.24 -1.46
CA ILE A 83 -5.01 2.92 -0.86
C ILE A 83 -4.80 2.99 0.66
N GLU A 84 -3.72 3.62 1.13
CA GLU A 84 -3.44 3.80 2.56
C GLU A 84 -4.56 4.60 3.25
N GLU A 85 -5.04 5.69 2.63
CA GLU A 85 -6.18 6.50 3.11
C GLU A 85 -7.45 5.66 3.25
N VAL A 86 -7.85 4.96 2.18
CA VAL A 86 -9.03 4.07 2.21
C VAL A 86 -8.88 2.94 3.22
N ALA A 87 -7.67 2.39 3.38
CA ALA A 87 -7.39 1.36 4.36
C ALA A 87 -7.54 1.87 5.80
N ILE A 88 -7.11 3.11 6.09
CA ILE A 88 -7.28 3.74 7.41
C ILE A 88 -8.77 3.98 7.70
N GLU A 89 -9.54 4.49 6.73
CA GLU A 89 -10.99 4.70 6.88
C GLU A 89 -11.72 3.36 7.11
N SER A 90 -11.40 2.33 6.34
CA SER A 90 -11.96 0.99 6.50
C SER A 90 -11.62 0.39 7.86
N CYS A 91 -10.41 0.66 8.36
CA CYS A 91 -9.99 0.25 9.70
C CYS A 91 -10.81 0.94 10.79
N SER A 92 -11.04 2.25 10.69
CA SER A 92 -11.85 3.00 11.65
C SER A 92 -13.30 2.49 11.71
N GLN A 93 -13.91 2.23 10.56
CA GLN A 93 -15.26 1.64 10.49
C GLN A 93 -15.29 0.24 11.13
N SER A 94 -14.30 -0.59 10.83
CA SER A 94 -14.19 -1.94 11.39
C SER A 94 -14.00 -1.95 12.91
N LEU A 95 -13.29 -0.95 13.46
CA LEU A 95 -13.13 -0.79 14.90
C LEU A 95 -14.46 -0.43 15.58
N GLU A 96 -15.22 0.49 14.98
CA GLU A 96 -16.51 0.90 15.54
C GLU A 96 -17.53 -0.25 15.52
N GLU A 97 -17.55 -1.03 14.43
CA GLU A 97 -18.34 -2.26 14.38
C GLU A 97 -17.92 -3.26 15.47
N GLU A 98 -16.62 -3.50 15.66
CA GLU A 98 -16.12 -4.41 16.70
C GLU A 98 -16.60 -3.99 18.08
N LYS A 99 -16.59 -2.70 18.41
CA LYS A 99 -17.11 -2.20 19.69
C LYS A 99 -18.58 -2.48 19.89
N THR A 100 -19.39 -2.31 18.84
CA THR A 100 -20.84 -2.56 18.96
C THR A 100 -21.13 -4.04 19.18
N LEU A 101 -20.26 -4.94 18.70
CA LEU A 101 -20.40 -6.38 18.85
C LEU A 101 -19.76 -6.92 20.14
N ALA A 102 -18.70 -6.29 20.62
CA ALA A 102 -17.87 -6.79 21.70
C ALA A 102 -18.36 -6.31 23.08
N GLN A 103 -18.66 -7.26 23.99
CA GLN A 103 -18.88 -6.96 25.41
C GLN A 103 -17.56 -6.79 26.19
N SER A 104 -16.45 -7.25 25.62
CA SER A 104 -15.09 -7.13 26.14
C SER A 104 -14.11 -7.09 24.97
N ALA A 105 -13.02 -6.33 25.11
CA ALA A 105 -12.03 -6.18 24.06
C ALA A 105 -11.23 -7.49 23.88
N ASN A 106 -11.49 -8.24 22.81
CA ASN A 106 -10.72 -9.42 22.43
C ASN A 106 -10.19 -9.20 21.01
N TYR A 107 -8.87 -9.21 20.84
CA TYR A 107 -8.23 -8.93 19.56
C TYR A 107 -7.25 -10.03 19.18
N ILE A 108 -7.17 -10.29 17.88
CA ILE A 108 -6.24 -11.26 17.30
C ILE A 108 -5.16 -10.45 16.58
N VAL A 109 -3.91 -10.65 16.95
CA VAL A 109 -2.76 -10.13 16.18
C VAL A 109 -2.32 -11.24 15.23
N LEU A 110 -2.33 -10.94 13.94
CA LEU A 110 -1.72 -11.79 12.92
C LEU A 110 -0.43 -11.09 12.48
N ASP A 111 0.72 -11.74 12.67
CA ASP A 111 2.01 -11.23 12.23
C ASP A 111 2.61 -12.14 11.17
N THR A 112 3.25 -11.52 10.18
CA THR A 112 4.14 -12.19 9.23
C THR A 112 5.41 -11.36 9.07
N HIS A 113 6.53 -11.91 9.55
CA HIS A 113 7.84 -11.29 9.43
C HIS A 113 8.74 -12.05 8.46
N ARG A 114 9.48 -11.30 7.62
CA ARG A 114 10.64 -11.74 6.83
C ARG A 114 11.83 -10.84 7.12
N SER A 115 13.05 -11.32 6.87
CA SER A 115 14.33 -10.65 7.19
C SER A 115 14.46 -9.17 6.82
N LEU A 116 13.70 -8.68 5.83
CA LEU A 116 13.74 -7.29 5.35
C LEU A 116 12.42 -6.52 5.54
N LEU A 117 11.31 -7.23 5.78
CA LEU A 117 9.96 -6.68 5.81
C LEU A 117 9.11 -7.42 6.86
N GLY A 118 8.46 -6.66 7.74
CA GLY A 118 7.45 -7.16 8.68
C GLY A 118 6.08 -6.59 8.33
N HIS A 119 5.04 -7.40 8.49
CA HIS A 119 3.65 -6.98 8.38
C HIS A 119 2.87 -7.54 9.57
N GLY A 120 2.24 -6.67 10.32
CA GLY A 120 1.33 -7.06 11.41
C GLY A 120 -0.04 -6.46 11.18
N VAL A 121 -1.08 -7.21 11.48
CA VAL A 121 -2.47 -6.75 11.47
C VAL A 121 -3.16 -7.10 12.77
N LEU A 122 -4.10 -6.24 13.16
CA LEU A 122 -4.97 -6.44 14.30
C LEU A 122 -6.40 -6.64 13.80
N MET A 123 -6.99 -7.76 14.21
CA MET A 123 -8.31 -8.21 13.80
C MET A 123 -9.25 -8.30 15.00
N GLY A 124 -10.49 -7.87 14.81
CA GLY A 124 -11.56 -8.01 15.78
C GLY A 124 -11.97 -9.46 15.96
N HIS A 125 -12.12 -9.89 17.20
CA HIS A 125 -12.56 -11.25 17.48
C HIS A 125 -14.03 -11.45 17.06
N TYR A 126 -14.88 -10.43 17.15
CA TYR A 126 -16.30 -10.57 16.86
C TYR A 126 -16.65 -10.17 15.43
N SER A 127 -16.20 -9.01 14.97
CA SER A 127 -16.36 -8.52 13.59
C SER A 127 -15.60 -9.37 12.57
N LYS A 128 -14.52 -10.04 12.99
CA LYS A 128 -13.55 -10.71 12.10
C LYS A 128 -12.94 -9.77 11.05
N LYS A 129 -13.00 -8.45 11.28
CA LYS A 129 -12.46 -7.42 10.39
C LYS A 129 -11.12 -6.90 10.90
N ILE A 130 -10.27 -6.48 9.97
CA ILE A 130 -9.01 -5.80 10.27
C ILE A 130 -9.34 -4.35 10.60
N PHE A 131 -8.83 -3.87 11.72
CA PHE A 131 -8.99 -2.46 12.11
C PHE A 131 -7.68 -1.76 12.48
N SER A 132 -6.55 -2.45 12.37
CA SER A 132 -5.23 -1.82 12.40
C SER A 132 -4.21 -2.66 11.63
N TYR A 133 -3.25 -1.98 11.01
CA TYR A 133 -2.14 -2.63 10.30
C TYR A 133 -0.85 -1.83 10.48
N ALA A 134 0.27 -2.53 10.41
CA ALA A 134 1.59 -1.93 10.52
C ALA A 134 2.56 -2.68 9.61
N THR A 135 3.44 -1.93 8.98
CA THR A 135 4.57 -2.49 8.23
C THR A 135 5.88 -2.01 8.81
N ARG A 136 6.92 -2.85 8.72
CA ARG A 136 8.30 -2.50 9.01
C ARG A 136 9.18 -2.81 7.82
N SER A 137 10.02 -1.86 7.45
CA SER A 137 11.00 -2.02 6.38
C SER A 137 12.37 -1.53 6.82
N LYS A 138 13.36 -2.41 6.64
CA LYS A 138 14.80 -2.12 6.84
C LYS A 138 15.49 -1.67 5.56
N ASN A 139 14.76 -1.58 4.46
CA ASN A 139 15.38 -1.41 3.15
C ASN A 139 14.72 -0.27 2.38
N CYS A 140 15.55 0.68 1.94
CA CYS A 140 15.20 1.59 0.88
C CYS A 140 16.35 1.69 -0.12
N ARG A 141 16.07 1.48 -1.40
CA ARG A 141 17.08 1.55 -2.47
C ARG A 141 17.77 2.91 -2.54
N LYS A 142 17.04 4.02 -2.37
CA LYS A 142 17.61 5.37 -2.42
C LYS A 142 18.51 5.65 -1.23
N CYS A 143 18.09 5.26 -0.01
CA CYS A 143 18.93 5.34 1.17
C CYS A 143 20.24 4.53 1.00
N ARG A 144 20.17 3.32 0.42
CA ARG A 144 21.37 2.52 0.12
C ARG A 144 22.33 3.16 -0.89
N LEU A 145 21.84 4.08 -1.71
CA LEU A 145 22.65 4.86 -2.64
C LEU A 145 23.19 6.16 -2.03
N GLY A 146 22.98 6.37 -0.72
CA GLY A 146 23.46 7.57 0.00
C GLY A 146 22.55 8.78 -0.09
N HIS A 147 21.34 8.66 -0.66
CA HIS A 147 20.37 9.76 -0.62
C HIS A 147 19.78 9.95 0.77
N ASP A 148 19.51 11.20 1.13
CA ASP A 148 18.83 11.52 2.37
C ASP A 148 17.37 11.01 2.34
N LYS A 149 16.83 10.70 3.52
CA LYS A 149 15.43 10.30 3.68
C LYS A 149 14.47 11.41 3.24
N SER A 150 14.83 12.68 3.39
CA SER A 150 14.02 13.83 2.94
C SER A 150 13.90 13.93 1.41
N ASP A 151 14.86 13.36 0.67
CA ASP A 151 14.95 13.52 -0.78
C ASP A 151 13.96 12.65 -1.56
N HIS A 152 13.22 11.79 -0.85
CA HIS A 152 12.32 10.84 -1.48
C HIS A 152 11.22 10.37 -0.53
N ASP A 153 10.21 9.72 -1.11
CA ASP A 153 9.22 8.95 -0.36
C ASP A 153 9.89 7.71 0.25
N CYS A 154 10.57 7.90 1.37
CA CYS A 154 11.28 6.86 2.09
C CYS A 154 10.31 6.10 3.00
N ARG A 155 10.08 4.83 2.70
CA ARG A 155 9.26 3.92 3.51
C ARG A 155 10.07 3.07 4.48
N MET A 156 11.37 3.32 4.61
CA MET A 156 12.23 2.65 5.60
C MET A 156 11.97 3.25 6.97
N ASN A 157 11.48 2.43 7.90
CA ASN A 157 10.97 2.84 9.20
C ASN A 157 11.44 1.91 10.34
N TYR A 158 12.44 1.07 10.08
CA TYR A 158 12.98 0.13 11.06
C TYR A 158 14.48 -0.06 10.88
N ASP A 159 15.22 -0.07 11.98
CA ASP A 159 16.68 -0.21 12.05
C ASP A 159 17.14 -1.40 12.92
N GLY A 160 16.27 -1.89 13.81
CA GLY A 160 16.52 -3.03 14.68
C GLY A 160 16.70 -4.39 13.99
N SER A 161 16.81 -5.46 14.79
CA SER A 161 16.90 -6.84 14.28
C SER A 161 15.60 -7.25 13.58
N ALA A 162 15.70 -8.05 12.52
CA ALA A 162 14.50 -8.53 11.83
C ALA A 162 13.57 -9.30 12.81
N LYS A 163 14.16 -10.09 13.71
CA LYS A 163 13.45 -10.83 14.76
C LYS A 163 12.64 -9.95 15.72
N SER A 164 12.99 -8.68 15.89
CA SER A 164 12.28 -7.76 16.79
C SER A 164 11.21 -6.92 16.08
N MET A 165 11.00 -7.11 14.77
CA MET A 165 9.95 -6.40 14.05
C MET A 165 8.56 -6.74 14.55
N GLU A 166 8.32 -8.01 14.88
CA GLU A 166 7.02 -8.50 15.34
C GLU A 166 6.60 -7.83 16.66
N ALA A 167 7.48 -7.88 17.66
CA ALA A 167 7.23 -7.20 18.93
C ALA A 167 7.04 -5.68 18.78
N ASP A 168 7.85 -5.01 17.94
CA ASP A 168 7.71 -3.57 17.68
C ASP A 168 6.41 -3.22 16.94
N MET A 169 5.96 -4.10 16.03
CA MET A 169 4.67 -3.94 15.36
C MET A 169 3.51 -4.16 16.32
N ALA A 170 3.55 -5.18 17.18
CA ALA A 170 2.53 -5.41 18.20
C ALA A 170 2.36 -4.17 19.12
N VAL A 171 3.47 -3.59 19.58
CA VAL A 171 3.46 -2.34 20.36
C VAL A 171 2.86 -1.19 19.55
N LYS A 172 3.19 -1.07 18.26
CA LYS A 172 2.61 0.00 17.41
C LYS A 172 1.12 -0.17 17.16
N LEU A 173 0.68 -1.41 16.89
CA LEU A 173 -0.70 -1.75 16.55
C LEU A 173 -1.66 -1.59 17.71
N TYR A 174 -1.18 -1.80 18.94
CA TYR A 174 -2.00 -1.74 20.14
C TYR A 174 -1.72 -0.48 20.98
N ILE A 175 -0.50 -0.35 21.52
CA ILE A 175 -0.16 0.72 22.48
C ILE A 175 -0.11 2.09 21.80
N LYS A 176 0.54 2.19 20.63
CA LYS A 176 0.73 3.47 19.92
C LYS A 176 -0.31 3.72 18.84
N ASN A 177 -1.46 3.05 18.92
CA ASN A 177 -2.49 3.17 17.90
C ASN A 177 -3.40 4.38 18.19
N PRO A 178 -3.41 5.41 17.32
CA PRO A 178 -4.22 6.60 17.55
C PRO A 178 -5.72 6.29 17.54
N LEU A 179 -6.17 5.28 16.80
CA LEU A 179 -7.58 4.89 16.78
C LEU A 179 -8.01 4.41 18.17
N PHE A 180 -7.18 3.65 18.89
CA PHE A 180 -7.52 3.17 20.24
C PHE A 180 -7.68 4.32 21.24
N ALA A 181 -6.79 5.31 21.16
CA ALA A 181 -6.87 6.50 22.02
C ALA A 181 -8.12 7.35 21.72
N GLN A 182 -8.55 7.45 20.46
CA GLN A 182 -9.74 8.19 20.06
C GLN A 182 -11.05 7.49 20.46
N HIS A 183 -11.00 6.17 20.59
CA HIS A 183 -12.17 5.33 20.71
C HIS A 183 -12.35 4.70 22.11
N ASP A 184 -11.56 5.15 23.10
CA ASP A 184 -11.59 4.73 24.52
C ASP A 184 -11.52 3.20 24.72
N VAL A 185 -10.66 2.56 23.92
CA VAL A 185 -10.50 1.10 23.95
C VAL A 185 -9.38 0.73 24.93
N PHE A 186 -9.76 0.35 26.15
CA PHE A 186 -8.82 -0.12 27.19
C PHE A 186 -9.11 -1.57 27.60
N GLY A 187 -8.04 -2.37 27.80
CA GLY A 187 -8.13 -3.68 28.44
C GLY A 187 -8.40 -4.88 27.52
N ALA A 188 -7.67 -5.01 26.43
CA ALA A 188 -7.87 -6.11 25.49
C ALA A 188 -7.03 -7.35 25.76
N ARG A 189 -7.65 -8.53 25.63
CA ARG A 189 -6.91 -9.79 25.50
C ARG A 189 -6.40 -9.90 24.07
N ILE A 190 -5.09 -9.94 23.93
CA ILE A 190 -4.42 -10.16 22.65
C ILE A 190 -4.16 -11.66 22.49
N ILE A 191 -4.62 -12.20 21.36
CA ILE A 191 -4.33 -13.56 20.92
C ILE A 191 -3.35 -13.44 19.76
N MET A 192 -2.12 -13.89 19.96
CA MET A 192 -1.10 -13.96 18.90
C MET A 192 -0.90 -15.42 18.50
N ASP A 193 -0.69 -15.66 17.21
CA ASP A 193 -0.22 -16.95 16.73
C ASP A 193 1.27 -17.09 17.07
N ASN A 194 1.62 -17.97 18.01
CA ASN A 194 2.98 -18.48 18.11
C ASN A 194 3.04 -19.83 18.81
N ASP A 195 3.91 -20.70 18.29
CA ASP A 195 4.40 -21.97 18.83
C ASP A 195 5.05 -21.87 20.24
N TRP A 196 4.95 -20.73 20.93
CA TRP A 196 5.17 -20.63 22.37
C TRP A 196 4.16 -19.68 23.03
N SER A 197 3.45 -20.23 24.00
CA SER A 197 2.40 -19.65 24.84
C SER A 197 2.72 -18.25 25.40
N THR A 198 2.30 -17.19 24.70
CA THR A 198 2.32 -15.84 25.26
C THR A 198 0.92 -15.24 25.23
N ILE A 199 0.12 -15.54 26.25
CA ILE A 199 -1.06 -14.74 26.61
C ILE A 199 -0.52 -13.60 27.45
N ALA A 200 -0.30 -12.43 26.83
CA ALA A 200 0.08 -11.23 27.56
C ALA A 200 -1.15 -10.31 27.66
N THR A 201 -1.57 -10.04 28.90
CA THR A 201 -2.45 -8.90 29.20
C THR A 201 -1.54 -7.67 29.22
N LEU A 202 -1.61 -6.83 28.19
CA LEU A 202 -0.91 -5.54 28.22
C LEU A 202 -1.67 -4.61 29.19
N PRO A 203 -0.94 -3.87 30.05
CA PRO A 203 -1.52 -3.03 31.11
C PRO A 203 -2.39 -1.88 30.58
#